data_AF-A0A8C4R424-F1
#
_entry.id   AF-A0A8C4R424-F1
#
_cell.length_a   1.000
_cell.length_b   1.000
_cell.length_c   1.000
_cell.angle_alpha   90.00
_cell.angle_beta   90.00
_cell.angle_gamma   90.00
#
_symmetry.space_group_name_H-M   'P 1'
#
loop_
_entity.id
_entity.type
_entity.pdbx_description
1 polymer ?
#
loop_
_entity_poly.entity_id
_entity_poly.type
_entity_poly.pdbx_seq_one_letter_code
_entity_poly.pdbx_strand_id
1 'polypeptide(L)'
;MKSLCVPVVLSLVLVLLLHQAPSARADSLSKEQVESAVDEALDKLNKQQVSTRKLALAEEQDIQADETDDEGQTNIKFAVVETECNADDPKDWSDCPISEDKTPIDGQCEVTVLKTEDSLDVGDASCDLTSMGVKTRGRRGWLKKTWRKVKNAGKRILNTAKHVGRGYLNRLGSHYMRRFGYGR
;
A
#
# COMPACT_ATOMS: atom_id res chain seq x y z
N MET A 1 -52.43 20.28 30.97
CA MET A 1 -51.96 19.76 29.66
C MET A 1 -50.49 20.16 29.52
N LYS A 2 -49.56 19.23 29.76
CA LYS A 2 -48.12 19.53 29.84
C LYS A 2 -47.47 19.22 28.49
N SER A 3 -47.04 20.28 27.81
CA SER A 3 -46.28 20.28 26.56
C SER A 3 -44.86 19.78 26.85
N LEU A 4 -44.64 18.47 26.67
CA LEU A 4 -43.36 17.79 26.82
C LEU A 4 -43.21 16.77 25.68
N CYS A 5 -42.97 17.23 24.46
CA CYS A 5 -42.63 16.34 23.34
C CYS A 5 -41.51 16.88 22.44
N VAL A 6 -41.25 18.19 22.47
CA VAL A 6 -40.30 18.81 21.53
C VAL A 6 -38.82 18.43 21.76
N PRO A 7 -38.27 18.33 23.00
CA PRO A 7 -36.83 18.09 23.16
C PRO A 7 -36.42 16.62 22.93
N VAL A 8 -37.35 15.67 23.10
CA VAL A 8 -37.08 14.24 22.91
C VAL A 8 -36.94 13.91 21.42
N VAL A 9 -37.79 14.51 20.58
CA VAL A 9 -37.75 14.29 19.13
C VAL A 9 -36.48 14.88 18.52
N LEU A 10 -36.03 16.05 18.97
CA LEU A 10 -34.82 16.69 18.47
C LEU A 10 -33.55 15.87 18.78
N SER A 11 -33.48 15.27 19.97
CA SER A 11 -32.36 14.40 20.37
C SER A 11 -32.30 13.13 19.53
N LEU A 12 -33.46 12.55 19.20
CA LEU A 12 -33.54 11.32 18.40
C LEU A 12 -33.12 11.54 16.94
N VAL A 13 -33.41 12.72 16.38
CA VAL A 13 -32.95 13.13 15.04
C VAL A 13 -31.43 13.31 14.99
N LEU A 14 -30.82 13.89 16.04
CA LEU A 14 -29.37 14.04 16.13
C LEU A 14 -28.63 12.69 16.22
N VAL A 15 -29.18 11.70 16.93
CA VAL A 15 -28.61 10.34 17.03
C VAL A 15 -28.71 9.58 15.71
N LEU A 16 -29.78 9.80 14.93
CA LEU A 16 -29.93 9.22 13.59
C LEU A 16 -28.98 9.85 12.55
N LEU A 17 -28.70 11.15 12.66
CA LEU A 17 -27.74 11.83 11.79
C LEU A 17 -26.28 11.42 12.05
N LEU A 18 -25.93 11.04 13.28
CA LEU A 18 -24.60 10.54 13.62
C LEU A 18 -24.35 9.08 13.20
N HIS A 19 -25.40 8.32 12.87
CA HIS A 19 -25.29 6.91 12.44
C HIS A 19 -25.07 6.71 10.94
N GLN A 20 -25.08 7.78 10.14
CA GLN A 20 -24.80 7.72 8.70
C GLN A 20 -23.36 8.13 8.37
N ALA A 21 -22.39 7.79 9.22
CA ALA A 21 -21.01 7.77 8.76
C ALA A 21 -20.93 6.70 7.66
N PRO A 22 -20.61 7.04 6.41
CA PRO A 22 -20.33 6.04 5.40
C PRO A 22 -19.13 5.27 5.93
N SER A 23 -19.36 4.05 6.41
CA SER A 23 -18.32 3.04 6.35
C SER A 23 -18.17 2.78 4.85
N ALA A 24 -17.33 3.58 4.20
CA ALA A 24 -16.82 3.26 2.90
C ALA A 24 -16.09 1.94 3.12
N ARG A 25 -16.79 0.82 2.86
CA ARG A 25 -16.10 -0.45 2.66
C ARG A 25 -15.13 -0.16 1.54
N ALA A 26 -13.85 -0.43 1.79
CA ALA A 26 -12.86 -0.32 0.74
C ALA A 26 -13.27 -1.30 -0.36
N ASP A 27 -13.80 -0.78 -1.47
CA ASP A 27 -14.25 -1.62 -2.56
C ASP A 27 -13.04 -2.37 -3.12
N SER A 28 -13.13 -3.70 -3.14
CA SER A 28 -12.12 -4.57 -3.73
C SER A 28 -11.77 -4.14 -5.17
N LEU A 29 -10.54 -4.40 -5.60
CA LEU A 29 -10.13 -4.19 -6.99
C LEU A 29 -10.87 -5.15 -7.93
N SER A 30 -11.26 -4.67 -9.11
CA SER A 30 -11.75 -5.55 -10.18
C SER A 30 -10.58 -6.32 -10.82
N LYS A 31 -10.89 -7.39 -11.57
CA LYS A 31 -9.86 -8.18 -12.27
C LYS A 31 -9.05 -7.32 -13.23
N GLU A 32 -9.71 -6.45 -13.99
CA GLU A 32 -9.09 -5.54 -14.95
C GLU A 32 -8.18 -4.52 -14.26
N GLN A 33 -8.55 -4.06 -13.06
CA GLN A 33 -7.72 -3.16 -12.24
C GLN A 33 -6.47 -3.88 -11.71
N VAL A 34 -6.61 -5.14 -11.33
CA VAL A 34 -5.49 -5.98 -10.88
C VAL A 34 -4.51 -6.23 -12.03
N GLU A 35 -4.99 -6.61 -13.21
CA GLU A 35 -4.16 -6.82 -14.40
C GLU A 35 -3.44 -5.54 -14.82
N SER A 36 -4.16 -4.42 -14.92
CA SER A 36 -3.55 -3.12 -15.24
C SER A 36 -2.48 -2.69 -14.23
N ALA A 37 -2.66 -2.99 -12.94
CA ALA A 37 -1.67 -2.67 -11.92
C ALA A 37 -0.42 -3.57 -12.02
N VAL A 38 -0.60 -4.83 -12.41
CA VAL A 38 0.50 -5.77 -12.66
C VAL A 38 1.30 -5.34 -13.90
N ASP A 39 0.64 -4.91 -14.97
CA ASP A 39 1.30 -4.40 -16.17
C ASP A 39 2.17 -3.16 -15.86
N GLU A 40 1.62 -2.20 -15.10
CA GLU A 40 2.35 -1.00 -14.69
C GLU A 40 3.52 -1.36 -13.75
N ALA A 41 3.33 -2.32 -12.84
CA ALA A 41 4.38 -2.82 -11.97
C ALA A 41 5.53 -3.48 -12.75
N LEU A 42 5.21 -4.32 -13.74
CA LEU A 42 6.18 -4.98 -14.63
C LEU A 42 6.98 -3.96 -15.45
N ASP A 43 6.30 -2.97 -16.02
CA ASP A 43 6.94 -1.90 -16.78
C ASP A 43 7.92 -1.09 -15.89
N LYS A 44 7.52 -0.76 -14.66
CA LYS A 44 8.40 -0.11 -13.67
C LYS A 44 9.64 -0.97 -13.36
N LEU A 45 9.47 -2.26 -13.12
CA LEU A 45 10.58 -3.19 -12.82
C LEU A 45 11.57 -3.28 -14.00
N ASN A 46 11.05 -3.37 -15.23
CA ASN A 46 11.86 -3.44 -16.43
C ASN A 46 12.62 -2.13 -16.67
N LYS A 47 11.98 -0.98 -16.46
CA LYS A 47 12.65 0.34 -16.51
C LYS A 47 13.72 0.53 -15.44
N GLN A 48 13.51 -0.06 -14.26
CA GLN A 48 14.51 -0.09 -13.19
C GLN A 48 15.67 -1.05 -13.46
N GLN A 49 15.58 -1.88 -14.52
CA GLN A 49 16.59 -2.86 -14.92
C GLN A 49 17.02 -3.76 -13.75
N VAL A 50 16.03 -4.31 -13.03
CA VAL A 50 16.28 -5.22 -11.90
C VAL A 50 16.92 -6.55 -12.33
N SER A 51 16.87 -6.88 -13.62
CA SER A 51 17.61 -7.96 -14.26
C SER A 51 18.29 -7.49 -15.56
N THR A 52 19.18 -8.33 -16.11
CA THR A 52 19.84 -8.10 -17.41
C THR A 52 18.92 -8.34 -18.59
N ARG A 53 17.89 -9.16 -18.42
CA ARG A 53 16.83 -9.40 -19.40
C ARG A 53 15.53 -8.75 -18.92
N LYS A 54 14.60 -8.52 -19.85
CA LYS A 54 13.23 -8.14 -19.47
C LYS A 54 12.55 -9.28 -18.73
N LEU A 55 11.77 -8.92 -17.73
CA LEU A 55 10.84 -9.79 -17.04
C LEU A 55 9.48 -9.71 -17.72
N ALA A 56 8.83 -10.85 -17.87
CA ALA A 56 7.44 -10.98 -18.28
C ALA A 56 6.64 -11.70 -17.18
N LEU A 57 5.33 -11.54 -17.22
CA LEU A 57 4.43 -12.34 -16.39
C LEU A 57 4.56 -13.83 -16.76
N ALA A 58 4.67 -14.70 -15.77
CA ALA A 58 4.80 -16.14 -16.00
C ALA A 58 3.49 -16.73 -16.56
N GLU A 59 2.40 -16.61 -15.79
CA GLU A 59 1.04 -16.95 -16.22
C GLU A 59 0.04 -16.00 -15.54
N GLU A 60 -1.08 -15.68 -16.19
CA GLU A 60 -2.13 -14.83 -15.60
C GLU A 60 -2.72 -15.40 -14.30
N GLN A 61 -2.76 -16.74 -14.19
CA GLN A 61 -3.27 -17.44 -13.01
C GLN A 61 -2.39 -17.29 -11.76
N ASP A 62 -1.15 -16.80 -11.91
CA ASP A 62 -0.23 -16.57 -10.80
C ASP A 62 -0.42 -15.21 -10.13
N ILE A 63 -1.38 -14.40 -10.61
CA ILE A 63 -1.74 -13.13 -9.98
C ILE A 63 -2.69 -13.40 -8.80
N GLN A 64 -2.28 -12.96 -7.61
CA GLN A 64 -3.06 -13.06 -6.37
C GLN A 64 -3.17 -11.68 -5.74
N ALA A 65 -4.39 -11.13 -5.68
CA ALA A 65 -4.68 -9.92 -4.95
C ALA A 65 -5.24 -10.26 -3.55
N ASP A 66 -4.65 -9.68 -2.51
CA ASP A 66 -5.19 -9.73 -1.16
C ASP A 66 -6.48 -8.87 -1.06
N GLU A 67 -7.24 -8.97 0.03
CA GLU A 67 -8.37 -8.07 0.27
C GLU A 67 -7.89 -6.63 0.48
N THR A 68 -8.68 -5.65 0.02
CA THR A 68 -8.39 -4.24 0.25
C THR A 68 -8.57 -3.89 1.72
N ASP A 69 -7.56 -3.28 2.33
CA ASP A 69 -7.58 -2.89 3.73
C ASP A 69 -8.41 -1.63 4.00
N ASP A 70 -8.58 -1.29 5.29
CA ASP A 70 -9.32 -0.10 5.72
C ASP A 70 -8.72 1.23 5.22
N GLU A 71 -7.46 1.21 4.76
CA GLU A 71 -6.75 2.37 4.19
C GLU A 71 -6.87 2.42 2.65
N GLY A 72 -7.61 1.48 2.04
CA GLY A 72 -7.79 1.40 0.59
C GLY A 72 -6.59 0.76 -0.15
N GLN A 73 -5.68 0.11 0.57
CA GLN A 73 -4.51 -0.54 0.00
C GLN A 73 -4.78 -2.00 -0.31
N THR A 74 -4.30 -2.45 -1.46
CA THR A 74 -4.36 -3.85 -1.89
C THR A 74 -2.96 -4.32 -2.25
N ASN A 75 -2.53 -5.44 -1.68
CA ASN A 75 -1.27 -6.09 -2.06
C ASN A 75 -1.54 -7.10 -3.17
N ILE A 76 -0.79 -7.02 -4.27
CA ILE A 76 -0.87 -7.93 -5.39
C ILE A 76 0.45 -8.67 -5.51
N LYS A 77 0.38 -10.01 -5.52
CA LYS A 77 1.50 -10.92 -5.73
C LYS A 77 1.39 -11.50 -7.13
N PHE A 78 2.47 -11.54 -7.88
CA PHE A 78 2.50 -12.12 -9.22
C PHE A 78 3.85 -12.78 -9.52
N ALA A 79 3.84 -13.82 -10.34
CA ALA A 79 5.06 -14.54 -10.73
C ALA A 79 5.62 -13.97 -12.04
N VAL A 80 6.94 -13.88 -12.12
CA VAL A 80 7.64 -13.37 -13.30
C VAL A 80 8.68 -14.37 -13.78
N VAL A 81 9.00 -14.29 -15.05
CA VAL A 81 10.03 -15.08 -15.72
C VAL A 81 10.87 -14.20 -16.63
N GLU A 82 12.14 -14.53 -16.81
CA GLU A 82 13.00 -13.86 -17.79
C GLU A 82 12.62 -14.18 -19.23
N THR A 83 12.73 -13.16 -20.07
CA THR A 83 12.55 -13.24 -21.52
C THR A 83 13.89 -13.28 -22.25
N GLU A 84 13.84 -13.51 -23.55
CA GLU A 84 15.00 -13.42 -24.43
C GLU A 84 15.44 -11.97 -24.71
N CYS A 85 14.57 -10.98 -24.45
CA CYS A 85 14.85 -9.57 -24.67
C CYS A 85 15.82 -9.02 -23.61
N ASN A 86 16.75 -8.16 -24.03
CA ASN A 86 17.56 -7.40 -23.08
C ASN A 86 16.69 -6.38 -22.32
N ALA A 87 17.09 -6.04 -21.09
CA ALA A 87 16.35 -5.10 -20.25
C ALA A 87 16.14 -3.72 -20.90
N ASP A 88 17.07 -3.29 -21.76
CA ASP A 88 17.05 -2.02 -22.49
C ASP A 88 16.37 -2.10 -23.88
N ASP A 89 15.85 -3.27 -24.27
CA ASP A 89 15.11 -3.41 -25.53
C ASP A 89 13.86 -2.49 -25.51
N PRO A 90 13.56 -1.76 -26.59
CA PRO A 90 12.38 -0.88 -26.65
C PRO A 90 11.05 -1.63 -26.72
N LYS A 91 11.04 -2.95 -27.00
CA LYS A 91 9.81 -3.75 -27.04
C LYS A 91 9.13 -3.83 -25.69
N ASP A 92 7.81 -4.00 -25.70
CA ASP A 92 7.06 -4.32 -24.50
C ASP A 92 7.43 -5.74 -24.01
N TRP A 93 7.27 -6.00 -22.71
CA TRP A 93 7.55 -7.32 -22.14
C TRP A 93 6.61 -8.40 -22.70
N SER A 94 5.39 -8.04 -23.11
CA SER A 94 4.41 -8.97 -23.70
C SER A 94 4.79 -9.42 -25.11
N ASP A 95 5.62 -8.63 -25.82
CA ASP A 95 6.13 -8.96 -27.15
C ASP A 95 7.46 -9.75 -27.11
N CYS A 96 7.97 -10.04 -25.91
CA CYS A 96 9.24 -10.71 -25.71
C CYS A 96 9.05 -12.20 -25.42
N PRO A 97 9.61 -13.10 -26.25
CA PRO A 97 9.55 -14.52 -26.00
C PRO A 97 10.15 -14.88 -24.64
N ILE A 98 9.51 -15.79 -23.91
CA ILE A 98 10.05 -16.33 -22.66
C ILE A 98 11.35 -17.08 -22.97
N SER A 99 12.37 -16.92 -22.11
CA SER A 99 13.66 -17.57 -22.35
C SER A 99 13.53 -19.10 -22.23
N GLU A 100 13.99 -19.82 -23.26
CA GLU A 100 14.11 -21.28 -23.25
C GLU A 100 15.43 -21.77 -22.63
N ASP A 101 16.18 -20.88 -21.95
CA ASP A 101 17.41 -21.23 -21.26
C ASP A 101 17.16 -22.38 -20.27
N LYS A 102 18.14 -23.29 -20.13
CA LYS A 102 18.03 -24.45 -19.22
C LYS A 102 17.87 -24.08 -17.74
N THR A 103 18.16 -22.83 -17.38
CA THR A 103 17.99 -22.27 -16.05
C THR A 103 17.36 -20.89 -16.17
N PRO A 104 16.06 -20.80 -16.47
CA PRO A 104 15.39 -19.51 -16.55
C PRO A 104 15.41 -18.88 -15.15
N ILE A 105 15.58 -17.56 -15.10
CA ILE A 105 15.37 -16.81 -13.87
C ILE A 105 13.87 -16.62 -13.71
N ASP A 106 13.33 -17.11 -12.61
CA ASP A 106 11.96 -16.92 -12.18
C ASP A 106 11.93 -16.06 -10.92
N GLY A 107 10.75 -15.58 -10.53
CA GLY A 107 10.62 -14.85 -9.28
C GLY A 107 9.20 -14.58 -8.87
N GLN A 108 9.03 -14.29 -7.58
CA GLN A 108 7.79 -13.76 -7.03
C GLN A 108 7.95 -12.26 -6.80
N CYS A 109 7.02 -11.49 -7.32
CA CYS A 109 6.93 -10.06 -7.13
C CYS A 109 5.71 -9.69 -6.29
N GLU A 110 5.82 -8.56 -5.60
CA GLU A 110 4.74 -7.93 -4.85
C GLU A 110 4.66 -6.45 -5.21
N VAL A 111 3.43 -5.93 -5.33
CA VAL A 111 3.15 -4.50 -5.50
C VAL A 111 1.99 -4.09 -4.59
N THR A 112 2.03 -2.87 -4.08
CA THR A 112 0.92 -2.29 -3.32
C THR A 112 0.20 -1.25 -4.18
N VAL A 113 -1.11 -1.38 -4.27
CA VAL A 113 -1.99 -0.47 -5.02
C VAL A 113 -2.87 0.27 -4.02
N LEU A 114 -2.94 1.60 -4.14
CA LEU A 114 -3.85 2.43 -3.37
C LEU A 114 -5.04 2.83 -4.24
N LYS A 115 -6.25 2.45 -3.82
CA LYS A 115 -7.48 2.85 -4.49
C LYS A 115 -7.98 4.17 -3.90
N THR A 116 -8.09 5.19 -4.73
CA THR A 116 -8.74 6.47 -4.41
C THR A 116 -10.07 6.57 -5.18
N GLU A 117 -10.92 7.55 -4.85
CA GLU A 117 -12.26 7.68 -5.48
C GLU A 117 -12.20 7.76 -7.00
N ASP A 118 -11.16 8.39 -7.57
CA ASP A 118 -11.04 8.66 -9.00
C ASP A 118 -9.83 7.99 -9.67
N SER A 119 -8.96 7.30 -8.91
CA SER A 119 -7.72 6.75 -9.48
C SER A 119 -7.14 5.57 -8.70
N LEU A 120 -6.33 4.77 -9.40
CA LEU A 120 -5.50 3.71 -8.84
C LEU A 120 -4.05 4.19 -8.85
N ASP A 121 -3.43 4.24 -7.68
CA ASP A 121 -2.01 4.57 -7.56
C ASP A 121 -1.22 3.28 -7.35
N VAL A 122 -0.40 2.92 -8.33
CA VAL A 122 0.43 1.72 -8.30
C VAL A 122 1.79 2.07 -7.68
N GLY A 123 2.11 1.47 -6.54
CA GLY A 123 3.39 1.68 -5.87
C GLY A 123 4.60 1.08 -6.61
N ASP A 124 5.77 1.18 -6.00
CA ASP A 124 6.95 0.44 -6.45
C ASP A 124 6.77 -1.07 -6.20
N ALA A 125 7.09 -1.87 -7.21
CA ALA A 125 7.10 -3.32 -7.08
C ALA A 125 8.46 -3.84 -6.57
N SER A 126 8.43 -4.97 -5.86
CA SER A 126 9.62 -5.63 -5.33
C SER A 126 9.59 -7.11 -5.70
N CYS A 127 10.71 -7.65 -6.19
CA CYS A 127 10.81 -9.04 -6.61
C CYS A 127 11.91 -9.79 -5.86
N ASP A 128 11.62 -11.03 -5.50
CA ASP A 128 12.62 -12.01 -5.08
C ASP A 128 12.90 -12.97 -6.24
N LEU A 129 13.83 -12.58 -7.12
CA LEU A 129 14.29 -13.41 -8.23
C LEU A 129 15.12 -14.60 -7.72
N THR A 130 14.84 -15.77 -8.26
CA THR A 130 15.58 -17.01 -8.10
C THR A 130 16.11 -17.48 -9.44
N SER A 131 17.41 -17.81 -9.50
CA SER A 131 17.89 -18.64 -10.61
C SER A 131 17.74 -20.08 -10.15
N MET A 132 17.16 -20.95 -10.97
CA MET A 132 17.17 -22.40 -10.70
C MET A 132 18.60 -23.03 -10.71
N GLY A 133 19.67 -22.22 -10.81
CA GLY A 133 21.03 -22.70 -11.06
C GLY A 133 22.15 -22.27 -10.12
N VAL A 134 22.05 -21.21 -9.31
CA VAL A 134 23.15 -20.83 -8.39
C VAL A 134 22.63 -20.22 -7.09
N LYS A 135 22.84 -20.93 -5.98
CA LYS A 135 22.79 -20.36 -4.62
C LYS A 135 23.96 -19.39 -4.43
N THR A 136 23.93 -18.20 -5.04
CA THR A 136 24.83 -17.13 -4.61
C THR A 136 24.34 -16.61 -3.26
N ARG A 137 24.97 -17.14 -2.19
CA ARG A 137 24.83 -16.62 -0.84
C ARG A 137 25.22 -15.14 -0.83
N GLY A 138 24.21 -14.28 -0.65
CA GLY A 138 24.27 -13.16 0.28
C GLY A 138 25.13 -11.97 -0.11
N ARG A 139 24.55 -11.03 -0.87
CA ARG A 139 24.81 -9.59 -0.71
C ARG A 139 23.56 -8.75 -0.37
N ARG A 140 22.44 -9.38 0.03
CA ARG A 140 21.19 -8.68 0.46
C ARG A 140 21.21 -8.20 1.92
N GLY A 141 22.31 -8.38 2.65
CA GLY A 141 22.36 -8.11 4.10
C GLY A 141 22.45 -6.64 4.50
N TRP A 142 22.95 -5.76 3.63
CA TRP A 142 23.21 -4.36 3.99
C TRP A 142 21.98 -3.47 3.75
N LEU A 143 21.34 -3.58 2.58
CA LEU A 143 20.16 -2.78 2.21
C LEU A 143 18.93 -3.08 3.10
N LYS A 144 18.69 -4.34 3.48
CA LYS A 144 17.61 -4.68 4.44
C LYS A 144 17.88 -4.11 5.85
N LYS A 145 19.15 -3.94 6.25
CA LYS A 145 19.51 -3.35 7.56
C LYS A 145 19.33 -1.83 7.58
N THR A 146 19.62 -1.14 6.48
CA THR A 146 19.43 0.31 6.40
C THR A 146 17.94 0.68 6.33
N TRP A 147 17.13 -0.06 5.57
CA TRP A 147 15.68 0.16 5.51
C TRP A 147 14.96 -0.08 6.85
N ARG A 148 15.33 -1.12 7.62
CA ARG A 148 14.80 -1.30 8.99
C ARG A 148 15.18 -0.16 9.93
N LYS A 149 16.38 0.43 9.79
CA LYS A 149 16.80 1.59 10.59
C LYS A 149 16.00 2.84 10.24
N VAL A 150 15.75 3.11 8.95
CA VAL A 150 14.96 4.26 8.49
C VAL A 150 13.51 4.15 8.96
N LYS A 151 12.86 2.99 8.79
CA LYS A 151 11.48 2.77 9.28
C LYS A 151 11.36 2.96 10.79
N ASN A 152 12.32 2.47 11.58
CA ASN A 152 12.32 2.64 13.03
C ASN A 152 12.60 4.08 13.48
N ALA A 153 13.39 4.85 12.74
CA ALA A 153 13.63 6.26 13.03
C ALA A 153 12.38 7.12 12.79
N GLY A 154 11.68 6.91 11.66
CA GLY A 154 10.41 7.59 11.36
C GLY A 154 9.35 7.34 12.42
N LYS A 155 9.23 6.09 12.90
CA LYS A 155 8.29 5.72 13.97
C LYS A 155 8.58 6.41 15.31
N ARG A 156 9.85 6.68 15.63
CA ARG A 156 10.24 7.44 16.83
C ARG A 156 9.86 8.92 16.72
N ILE A 157 10.11 9.54 15.57
CA ILE A 157 9.76 10.96 15.34
C ILE A 157 8.24 11.15 15.42
N LEU A 158 7.45 10.25 14.83
CA LEU A 158 5.98 10.31 14.87
C LEU A 158 5.43 10.18 16.30
N ASN A 159 6.00 9.30 17.12
CA ASN A 159 5.60 9.13 18.52
C ASN A 159 5.98 10.34 19.39
N THR A 160 7.15 10.95 19.16
CA THR A 160 7.54 12.18 19.83
C THR A 160 6.61 13.34 19.46
N ALA A 161 6.22 13.47 18.18
CA ALA A 161 5.25 14.47 17.75
C ALA A 161 3.87 14.29 18.41
N LYS A 162 3.39 13.04 18.55
CA LYS A 162 2.13 12.74 19.27
C LYS A 162 2.20 13.13 20.76
N HIS A 163 3.34 12.93 21.42
CA HIS A 163 3.51 13.33 22.82
C HIS A 163 3.60 14.85 23.02
N VAL A 164 4.28 15.57 22.13
CA VAL A 164 4.36 17.04 22.18
C VAL A 164 2.99 17.68 21.88
N GLY A 165 2.23 17.13 20.92
CA GLY A 165 0.86 17.58 20.62
C GLY A 165 -0.10 17.40 21.81
N ARG A 166 -0.04 16.27 22.52
CA ARG A 166 -0.79 16.06 23.77
C ARG A 166 -0.38 17.02 24.89
N GLY A 167 0.91 17.36 24.99
CA GLY A 167 1.43 18.34 25.95
C GLY A 167 0.90 19.75 25.71
N TYR A 168 0.85 20.19 24.45
CA TYR A 168 0.30 21.49 24.07
C TYR A 168 -1.21 21.59 24.32
N LEU A 169 -1.98 20.54 24.01
CA LEU A 169 -3.43 20.51 24.26
C LEU A 169 -3.77 20.52 25.76
N ASN A 170 -3.02 19.78 26.59
CA ASN A 170 -3.23 19.79 28.05
C ASN A 170 -2.82 21.13 28.69
N ARG A 171 -1.81 21.83 28.14
CA ARG A 171 -1.37 23.14 28.64
C ARG A 171 -2.33 24.28 28.23
N LEU A 172 -2.94 24.19 27.04
CA LEU A 172 -4.00 25.12 26.61
C LEU A 172 -5.32 24.91 27.39
N GLY A 173 -5.70 23.66 27.67
CA GLY A 173 -6.88 23.35 28.50
C GLY A 173 -6.79 23.87 29.94
N SER A 174 -5.59 23.82 30.54
CA SER A 174 -5.37 24.33 31.91
C SER A 174 -5.36 25.87 31.99
N HIS A 175 -5.01 26.56 30.90
CA HIS A 175 -5.07 28.03 30.83
C HIS A 175 -6.48 28.56 30.55
N TYR A 176 -7.34 27.80 29.87
CA TYR A 176 -8.75 28.17 29.64
C TYR A 176 -9.63 28.00 30.89
N MET A 177 -9.35 26.98 31.73
CA MET A 177 -10.09 26.72 32.98
C MET A 177 -9.78 27.71 34.13
N ARG A 178 -8.67 28.47 34.07
CA ARG A 178 -8.39 29.52 35.07
C ARG A 178 -8.95 30.90 34.72
N ARG A 179 -9.45 31.09 33.49
CA ARG A 179 -9.94 32.40 33.02
C ARG A 179 -11.47 32.53 33.04
N PHE A 180 -12.19 31.42 33.15
CA PHE A 180 -13.65 31.40 33.31
C PHE A 180 -13.99 30.64 34.60
N GLY A 181 -14.09 31.39 35.71
CA GLY A 181 -14.47 30.84 37.00
C GLY A 181 -15.86 30.21 36.96
N TYR A 182 -15.93 28.95 37.36
CA TYR A 182 -17.13 28.36 37.94
C TYR A 182 -16.75 27.84 39.31
N GLY A 183 -17.13 28.60 40.33
CA GLY A 183 -17.00 28.20 41.72
C GLY A 183 -18.02 27.11 42.07
N ARG A 184 -17.64 26.28 43.02
CA ARG A 184 -18.23 26.26 44.36
C ARG A 184 -17.17 25.83 45.35
#